data_AF-A0A510N6F8-F1
#
_entry.id   AF-A0A510N6F8-F1
#
_cell.length_a   1.000
_cell.length_b   1.000
_cell.length_c   1.000
_cell.angle_alpha   90.00
_cell.angle_beta   90.00
_cell.angle_gamma   90.00
#
_symmetry.space_group_name_H-M   'P 1'
#
loop_
_entity.id
_entity.type
_entity.pdbx_description
1 polymer ?
#
loop_
_entity_poly.entity_id
_entity_poly.type
_entity_poly.pdbx_seq_one_letter_code
_entity_poly.pdbx_strand_id
1 'polypeptide(L)'
;MSDLDDTDRRILALLAADARRPYSDIADAVGLSAPAVSDRITKLQDAGVLRRFTIDLDRSRLRDGTHVLVSFAVHPGRQDDVRAAVAAADAVEHVFVTAAGDVTCSARLPVADVSEWVADTVDFEAITDYEVTALAAASWEPTAGSADLALACDECGNTVTSEGTTATIDGDRHHFCCQSCERQFRQRYERLDADA
;
A
#
# COMPACT_ATOMS: atom_id res chain seq x y z
N MET A 1 -4.71 3.35 -19.09
CA MET A 1 -4.99 4.65 -18.45
C MET A 1 -3.66 5.35 -18.34
N SER A 2 -3.39 6.36 -19.16
CA SER A 2 -2.34 7.34 -18.84
C SER A 2 -2.82 8.12 -17.63
N ASP A 3 -1.90 8.63 -16.82
CA ASP A 3 -2.05 9.73 -15.85
C ASP A 3 -3.45 10.00 -15.31
N LEU A 4 -3.58 9.98 -13.98
CA LEU A 4 -4.76 10.50 -13.29
C LEU A 4 -5.16 11.84 -13.92
N ASP A 5 -6.31 11.87 -14.58
CA ASP A 5 -6.81 13.13 -15.12
C ASP A 5 -7.37 13.97 -13.96
N ASP A 6 -7.64 15.25 -14.22
CA ASP A 6 -8.15 16.14 -13.16
C ASP A 6 -9.49 15.68 -12.59
N THR A 7 -10.27 14.91 -13.36
CA THR A 7 -11.52 14.33 -12.89
C THR A 7 -11.25 13.19 -11.91
N ASP A 8 -10.32 12.29 -12.25
CA ASP A 8 -9.90 11.20 -11.36
C ASP A 8 -9.33 11.73 -10.04
N ARG A 9 -8.47 12.77 -10.10
CA ARG A 9 -7.93 13.45 -8.90
C ARG A 9 -9.06 14.02 -8.03
N ARG A 10 -10.07 14.63 -8.65
CA ARG A 10 -11.21 15.21 -7.93
C ARG A 10 -12.12 14.14 -7.33
N ILE A 11 -12.35 13.03 -8.04
CA ILE A 11 -13.07 11.86 -7.49
C ILE A 11 -12.33 11.32 -6.26
N LEU A 12 -11.01 11.11 -6.34
CA LEU A 12 -10.19 10.65 -5.21
C LEU A 12 -10.25 11.62 -4.02
N ALA A 13 -10.18 12.93 -4.26
CA ALA A 13 -10.30 13.93 -3.19
C ALA A 13 -11.67 13.89 -2.50
N LEU A 14 -12.76 13.69 -3.25
CA LEU A 14 -14.10 13.58 -2.69
C LEU A 14 -14.27 12.30 -1.86
N LEU A 15 -13.70 11.18 -2.33
CA LEU A 15 -13.72 9.89 -1.62
C LEU A 15 -12.80 9.87 -0.40
N ALA A 16 -11.65 10.54 -0.45
CA ALA A 16 -10.75 10.69 0.69
C ALA A 16 -11.41 11.46 1.84
N ALA A 17 -12.24 12.45 1.52
CA ALA A 17 -13.01 13.20 2.49
C ALA A 17 -14.21 12.39 3.05
N ASP A 18 -14.90 11.64 2.19
CA ASP A 18 -15.99 10.75 2.59
C ASP A 18 -16.12 9.57 1.61
N ALA A 19 -15.59 8.42 2.03
CA ALA A 19 -15.63 7.18 1.27
C ALA A 19 -17.05 6.65 1.00
N ARG A 20 -18.06 7.11 1.76
CA ARG A 20 -19.46 6.70 1.62
C ARG A 20 -20.28 7.65 0.75
N ARG A 21 -19.65 8.68 0.19
CA ARG A 21 -20.34 9.67 -0.64
C ARG A 21 -21.04 8.99 -1.82
N PRO A 22 -22.34 9.26 -2.04
CA PRO A 22 -23.07 8.70 -3.18
C PRO A 22 -22.41 9.06 -4.50
N TYR A 23 -22.36 8.12 -5.45
CA TYR A 23 -21.76 8.38 -6.76
C TYR A 23 -22.53 9.43 -7.56
N SER A 24 -23.83 9.64 -7.27
CA SER A 24 -24.62 10.76 -7.79
C SER A 24 -24.03 12.11 -7.38
N ASP A 25 -23.66 12.26 -6.12
CA ASP A 25 -23.17 13.52 -5.57
C ASP A 25 -21.75 13.80 -6.08
N ILE A 26 -20.96 12.76 -6.26
CA ILE A 26 -19.64 12.85 -6.92
C ILE A 26 -19.84 13.25 -8.38
N ALA A 27 -20.78 12.62 -9.09
CA ALA A 27 -21.11 12.92 -10.49
C ALA A 27 -21.50 14.39 -10.68
N ASP A 28 -22.37 14.92 -9.83
CA ASP A 28 -22.75 16.33 -9.84
C ASP A 28 -21.54 17.25 -9.58
N ALA A 29 -20.64 16.86 -8.67
CA ALA A 29 -19.46 17.65 -8.31
C ALA A 29 -18.36 17.67 -9.39
N VAL A 30 -18.31 16.66 -10.27
CA VAL A 30 -17.28 16.51 -11.32
C VAL A 30 -17.82 16.66 -12.74
N GLY A 31 -19.13 16.88 -12.90
CA GLY A 31 -19.76 17.07 -14.21
C GLY A 31 -19.86 15.80 -15.06
N LEU A 32 -20.04 14.64 -14.41
CA LEU A 32 -20.22 13.33 -15.05
C LEU A 32 -21.58 12.74 -14.71
N SER A 33 -21.91 11.59 -15.32
CA SER A 33 -23.02 10.75 -14.86
C SER A 33 -22.55 9.79 -13.76
N ALA A 34 -23.47 9.33 -12.90
CA ALA A 34 -23.13 8.37 -11.85
C ALA A 34 -22.50 7.05 -12.39
N PRO A 35 -22.97 6.46 -13.53
CA PRO A 35 -22.29 5.33 -14.15
C PRO A 35 -20.85 5.65 -14.59
N ALA A 36 -20.62 6.84 -15.16
CA ALA A 36 -19.27 7.24 -15.57
C ALA A 36 -18.33 7.39 -14.36
N VAL A 37 -18.80 7.93 -13.23
CA VAL A 37 -18.03 7.95 -11.98
C VAL A 37 -17.74 6.54 -11.48
N SER A 38 -18.74 5.65 -11.50
CA SER A 38 -18.55 4.25 -11.11
C SER A 38 -17.45 3.59 -11.95
N ASP A 39 -17.48 3.75 -13.27
CA ASP A 39 -16.47 3.19 -14.18
C ASP A 39 -15.07 3.73 -13.89
N ARG A 40 -14.94 5.02 -13.53
CA ARG A 40 -13.67 5.64 -13.12
C ARG A 40 -13.15 5.06 -11.81
N ILE A 41 -14.01 4.94 -10.79
CA ILE A 41 -13.63 4.35 -9.50
C ILE A 41 -13.18 2.91 -9.69
N THR A 42 -13.95 2.10 -10.44
CA THR A 42 -13.58 0.72 -10.74
C THR A 42 -12.20 0.70 -11.36
N LYS A 43 -11.96 1.48 -12.42
CA LYS A 43 -10.66 1.63 -13.10
C LYS A 43 -9.50 2.02 -12.18
N LEU A 44 -9.74 2.89 -11.19
CA LEU A 44 -8.75 3.29 -10.19
C LEU A 44 -8.41 2.17 -9.21
N GLN A 45 -9.40 1.37 -8.79
CA GLN A 45 -9.20 0.21 -7.92
C GLN A 45 -8.38 -0.86 -8.60
N ASP A 46 -8.86 -1.20 -9.77
CA ASP A 46 -8.24 -1.99 -10.80
C ASP A 46 -6.76 -1.60 -10.98
N ALA A 47 -6.44 -0.31 -11.11
CA ALA A 47 -5.08 0.17 -11.32
C ALA A 47 -4.23 0.19 -10.03
N GLY A 48 -4.75 -0.31 -8.90
CA GLY A 48 -4.06 -0.30 -7.62
C GLY A 48 -3.94 1.10 -6.99
N VAL A 49 -4.51 2.13 -7.62
CA VAL A 49 -4.50 3.51 -7.12
C VAL A 49 -5.43 3.62 -5.91
N LEU A 50 -6.65 3.10 -6.04
CA LEU A 50 -7.59 2.95 -4.94
C LEU A 50 -7.49 1.53 -4.40
N ARG A 51 -6.58 1.32 -3.44
CA ARG A 51 -6.32 -0.03 -2.92
C ARG A 51 -7.49 -0.62 -2.14
N ARG A 52 -8.22 0.21 -1.38
CA ARG A 52 -9.36 -0.20 -0.55
C ARG A 52 -10.18 0.99 -0.08
N PHE A 53 -11.42 0.71 0.32
CA PHE A 53 -12.20 1.57 1.22
C PHE A 53 -11.99 1.07 2.65
N THR A 54 -11.72 1.97 3.59
CA THR A 54 -11.42 1.64 4.98
C THR A 54 -12.03 2.65 5.93
N ILE A 55 -11.99 2.33 7.21
CA ILE A 55 -12.35 3.24 8.31
C ILE A 55 -11.09 3.90 8.87
N ASP A 56 -11.22 5.16 9.28
CA ASP A 56 -10.25 5.86 10.14
C ASP A 56 -10.72 5.70 11.59
N LEU A 57 -9.89 5.09 12.44
CA LEU A 57 -10.21 4.86 13.84
C LEU A 57 -9.39 5.80 14.71
N ASP A 58 -10.07 6.64 15.52
CA ASP A 58 -9.42 7.37 16.59
C ASP A 58 -8.97 6.40 17.70
N ARG A 59 -7.76 5.86 17.52
CA ARG A 59 -7.13 4.92 18.44
C ARG A 59 -6.90 5.51 19.84
N SER A 60 -6.87 6.85 20.00
CA SER A 60 -6.78 7.46 21.33
C SER A 60 -8.00 7.14 22.23
N ARG A 61 -9.10 6.70 21.61
CA ARG A 61 -10.32 6.26 22.29
C ARG A 61 -10.35 4.77 22.61
N LEU A 62 -9.39 4.00 22.10
CA LEU A 62 -9.27 2.57 22.37
C LEU A 62 -8.29 2.34 23.53
N ARG A 63 -8.49 1.25 24.28
CA ARG A 63 -7.61 0.86 25.40
C ARG A 63 -6.59 -0.19 24.93
N ASP A 64 -5.79 0.16 23.93
CA ASP A 64 -4.87 -0.72 23.21
C ASP A 64 -3.38 -0.34 23.42
N GLY A 65 -3.04 0.27 24.56
CA GLY A 65 -1.66 0.50 24.98
C GLY A 65 -1.07 1.86 24.59
N THR A 66 0.26 1.94 24.52
CA THR A 66 1.01 3.12 24.07
C THR A 66 1.37 2.94 22.61
N HIS A 67 1.18 4.00 21.81
CA HIS A 67 1.64 3.99 20.43
C HIS A 67 3.17 4.17 20.43
N VAL A 68 3.88 3.21 19.86
CA VAL A 68 5.34 3.21 19.77
C VAL A 68 5.77 3.05 18.31
N LEU A 69 6.89 3.66 17.98
CA LEU A 69 7.66 3.39 16.78
C LEU A 69 8.84 2.50 17.19
N VAL A 70 9.00 1.35 16.54
CA VAL A 70 10.14 0.45 16.76
C VAL A 70 10.95 0.38 15.47
N SER A 71 12.22 0.73 15.55
CA SER A 71 13.16 0.69 14.43
C SER A 71 14.20 -0.40 14.67
N PHE A 72 14.31 -1.33 13.74
CA PHE A 72 15.23 -2.45 13.77
C PHE A 72 16.39 -2.19 12.81
N ALA A 73 17.62 -2.18 13.32
CA ALA A 73 18.82 -2.15 12.50
C ALA A 73 19.08 -3.57 11.97
N VAL A 74 18.77 -3.83 10.70
CA VAL A 74 18.71 -5.20 10.15
C VAL A 74 20.01 -5.59 9.46
N HIS A 75 20.45 -6.84 9.66
CA HIS A 75 21.59 -7.37 8.92
C HIS A 75 21.30 -7.49 7.41
N PRO A 76 22.30 -7.24 6.54
CA PRO A 76 22.14 -7.39 5.10
C PRO A 76 21.59 -8.77 4.72
N GLY A 77 20.56 -8.79 3.87
CA GLY A 77 19.92 -10.03 3.42
C GLY A 77 18.86 -10.61 4.37
N ARG A 78 18.63 -10.02 5.55
CA ARG A 78 17.57 -10.44 6.50
C ARG A 78 16.34 -9.51 6.53
N GLN A 79 16.33 -8.47 5.70
CA GLN A 79 15.28 -7.46 5.68
C GLN A 79 13.88 -8.04 5.44
N ASP A 80 13.74 -8.95 4.47
CA ASP A 80 12.44 -9.54 4.14
C ASP A 80 11.92 -10.46 5.26
N ASP A 81 12.81 -11.21 5.93
CA ASP A 81 12.46 -12.03 7.09
C ASP A 81 11.90 -11.17 8.23
N VAL A 82 12.65 -10.11 8.61
CA VAL A 82 12.25 -9.20 9.70
C VAL A 82 10.96 -8.46 9.33
N ARG A 83 10.86 -7.95 8.09
CA ARG A 83 9.66 -7.26 7.61
C ARG A 83 8.45 -8.19 7.65
N ALA A 84 8.57 -9.43 7.20
CA ALA A 84 7.47 -10.39 7.18
C ALA A 84 7.01 -10.74 8.61
N ALA A 85 7.96 -10.99 9.51
CA ALA A 85 7.65 -11.31 10.91
C ALA A 85 6.94 -10.15 11.61
N VAL A 86 7.46 -8.93 11.46
CA VAL A 86 6.86 -7.71 12.05
C VAL A 86 5.48 -7.42 11.44
N ALA A 87 5.30 -7.60 10.13
CA ALA A 87 4.02 -7.35 9.46
C ALA A 87 2.92 -8.36 9.84
N ALA A 88 3.29 -9.54 10.35
CA ALA A 88 2.35 -10.56 10.81
C ALA A 88 1.90 -10.36 12.26
N ALA A 89 2.53 -9.45 13.01
CA ALA A 89 2.22 -9.22 14.42
C ALA A 89 0.96 -8.37 14.60
N ASP A 90 0.01 -8.84 15.41
CA ASP A 90 -1.28 -8.17 15.65
C ASP A 90 -1.14 -6.74 16.22
N ALA A 91 -0.07 -6.48 16.97
CA ALA A 91 0.20 -5.18 17.56
C ALA A 91 0.64 -4.12 16.53
N VAL A 92 1.03 -4.53 15.33
CA VAL A 92 1.63 -3.67 14.30
C VAL A 92 0.56 -3.15 13.34
N GLU A 93 0.56 -1.83 13.13
CA GLU A 93 -0.38 -1.17 12.21
C GLU A 93 0.27 -0.85 10.86
N HIS A 94 1.54 -0.47 10.88
CA HIS A 94 2.31 -0.12 9.69
C HIS A 94 3.74 -0.63 9.79
N VAL A 95 4.26 -1.10 8.65
CA VAL A 95 5.67 -1.47 8.49
C VAL A 95 6.26 -0.66 7.35
N PHE A 96 7.43 -0.12 7.61
CA PHE A 96 8.24 0.69 6.71
C PHE A 96 9.60 0.04 6.56
N VAL A 97 10.19 0.22 5.39
CA VAL A 97 11.60 -0.11 5.15
C VAL A 97 12.29 1.18 4.76
N THR A 98 13.37 1.51 5.44
CA THR A 98 14.15 2.70 5.12
C THR A 98 15.08 2.44 3.94
N ALA A 99 15.56 3.49 3.28
CA ALA A 99 16.56 3.34 2.21
C ALA A 99 17.89 2.73 2.69
N ALA A 100 18.15 2.74 4.01
CA ALA A 100 19.30 2.09 4.62
C ALA A 100 19.11 0.57 4.79
N GLY A 101 17.90 0.06 4.57
CA GLY A 101 17.55 -1.36 4.76
C GLY A 101 17.00 -1.69 6.15
N ASP A 102 16.81 -0.68 7.01
CA ASP A 102 16.21 -0.88 8.32
C ASP A 102 14.71 -1.11 8.20
N VAL A 103 14.17 -1.94 9.10
CA VAL A 103 12.73 -2.17 9.21
C VAL A 103 12.22 -1.34 10.37
N THR A 104 11.20 -0.53 10.14
CA THR A 104 10.55 0.28 11.18
C THR A 104 9.07 -0.04 11.20
N CYS A 105 8.46 -0.18 12.38
CA CYS A 105 7.03 -0.35 12.50
C CYS A 105 6.40 0.60 13.51
N SER A 106 5.12 0.91 13.29
CA SER A 106 4.27 1.52 14.30
C SER A 106 3.43 0.43 14.95
N ALA A 107 3.48 0.35 16.28
CA ALA A 107 2.80 -0.67 17.05
C ALA A 107 2.10 -0.09 18.28
N ARG A 108 1.06 -0.76 18.75
CA ARG A 108 0.32 -0.37 19.96
C ARG A 108 0.39 -1.49 21.00
N LEU A 109 1.15 -1.22 22.06
CA LEU A 109 1.39 -2.14 23.16
C LEU A 109 1.83 -1.36 24.42
N PRO A 110 1.71 -1.93 25.62
CA PRO A 110 2.31 -1.34 26.81
C PRO A 110 3.83 -1.22 26.62
N VAL A 111 4.42 -0.05 26.92
CA VAL A 111 5.87 0.19 26.73
C VAL A 111 6.73 -0.84 27.48
N ALA A 112 6.24 -1.31 28.64
CA ALA A 112 6.91 -2.32 29.45
C ALA A 112 7.06 -3.68 28.72
N ASP A 113 6.19 -3.96 27.76
CA ASP A 113 6.10 -5.26 27.08
C ASP A 113 6.86 -5.25 25.75
N VAL A 114 7.40 -4.10 25.32
CA VAL A 114 8.03 -3.97 23.99
C VAL A 114 9.22 -4.90 23.81
N SER A 115 10.09 -5.03 24.82
CA SER A 115 11.26 -5.91 24.72
C SER A 115 10.89 -7.38 24.62
N GLU A 116 9.85 -7.82 25.33
CA GLU A 116 9.31 -9.18 25.22
C GLU A 116 8.69 -9.41 23.85
N TRP A 117 7.86 -8.46 23.40
CA TRP A 117 7.27 -8.51 22.06
C TRP A 117 8.33 -8.58 20.94
N VAL A 118 9.41 -7.80 21.03
CA VAL A 118 10.52 -7.86 20.06
C VAL A 118 11.16 -9.24 20.06
N ALA A 119 11.43 -9.82 21.24
CA ALA A 119 12.04 -11.13 21.37
C ALA A 119 11.17 -12.26 20.79
N ASP A 120 9.84 -12.14 20.92
CA ASP A 120 8.89 -13.11 20.37
C ASP A 120 8.64 -12.94 18.87
N THR A 121 8.82 -11.72 18.35
CA THR A 121 8.48 -11.37 16.96
C THR A 121 9.67 -11.49 16.02
N VAL A 122 10.88 -11.12 16.48
CA VAL A 122 12.06 -10.96 15.62
C VAL A 122 13.21 -11.83 16.12
N ASP A 123 13.83 -12.56 15.20
CA ASP A 123 15.09 -13.26 15.46
C ASP A 123 16.21 -12.24 15.73
N PHE A 124 16.78 -12.25 16.94
CA PHE A 124 17.88 -11.35 17.31
C PHE A 124 19.15 -11.58 16.48
N GLU A 125 19.33 -12.74 15.84
CA GLU A 125 20.45 -12.94 14.91
C GLU A 125 20.24 -12.20 13.58
N ALA A 126 19.01 -11.73 13.29
CA ALA A 126 18.69 -10.96 12.10
C ALA A 126 18.93 -9.45 12.27
N ILE A 127 19.10 -8.96 13.51
CA ILE A 127 19.22 -7.53 13.82
C ILE A 127 20.48 -7.24 14.63
N THR A 128 21.04 -6.04 14.49
CA THR A 128 22.17 -5.57 15.32
C THR A 128 21.69 -4.83 16.56
N ASP A 129 20.59 -4.08 16.45
CA ASP A 129 19.99 -3.31 17.54
C ASP A 129 18.52 -2.97 17.21
N TYR A 130 17.78 -2.47 18.20
CA TYR A 130 16.48 -1.85 17.98
C TYR A 130 16.25 -0.63 18.88
N GLU A 131 15.56 0.36 18.35
CA GLU A 131 15.19 1.58 19.07
C GLU A 131 13.66 1.66 19.22
N VAL A 132 13.21 2.09 20.40
CA VAL A 132 11.79 2.26 20.73
C VAL A 132 11.52 3.73 21.04
N THR A 133 10.60 4.34 20.29
CA THR A 133 10.15 5.72 20.51
C THR A 133 8.65 5.75 20.79
N ALA A 134 8.25 6.26 21.96
CA ALA A 134 6.84 6.50 22.24
C ALA A 134 6.32 7.71 21.44
N LEU A 135 5.20 7.51 20.74
CA LEU A 135 4.56 8.55 19.94
C LEU A 135 3.50 9.29 20.76
N ALA A 136 3.62 10.61 20.83
CA ALA A 136 2.66 11.46 21.52
C ALA A 136 1.35 11.64 20.73
N ALA A 137 1.43 11.64 19.40
CA ALA A 137 0.30 11.77 18.48
C ALA A 137 0.64 11.17 17.12
N ALA A 138 -0.39 10.79 16.37
CA ALA A 138 -0.32 10.41 14.97
C ALA A 138 -1.54 10.97 14.24
N SER A 139 -1.36 11.37 12.98
CA SER A 139 -2.42 11.88 12.11
C SER A 139 -2.36 11.15 10.78
N TRP A 140 -3.52 10.73 10.28
CA TRP A 140 -3.64 10.11 8.96
C TRP A 140 -4.45 11.02 8.04
N GLU A 141 -3.85 11.41 6.91
CA GLU A 141 -4.51 12.21 5.88
C GLU A 141 -4.35 11.48 4.53
N PRO A 142 -5.38 10.74 4.08
CA PRO A 142 -5.31 10.02 2.80
C PRO A 142 -5.49 11.00 1.64
N THR A 143 -4.44 11.74 1.27
CA THR A 143 -4.46 12.65 0.11
C THR A 143 -3.66 12.08 -1.05
N ALA A 144 -4.20 12.22 -2.27
CA ALA A 144 -3.48 11.91 -3.51
C ALA A 144 -2.37 12.94 -3.83
N GLY A 145 -2.32 14.07 -3.11
CA GLY A 145 -1.38 15.15 -3.36
C GLY A 145 -1.45 15.68 -4.81
N SER A 146 -0.31 16.13 -5.33
CA SER A 146 -0.12 16.46 -6.76
C SER A 146 0.56 15.33 -7.53
N ALA A 147 0.51 14.10 -7.02
CA ALA A 147 1.25 12.99 -7.61
C ALA A 147 0.64 12.57 -8.96
N ASP A 148 1.49 12.42 -9.97
CA ASP A 148 1.13 11.80 -11.23
C ASP A 148 1.09 10.28 -11.10
N LEU A 149 0.29 9.62 -11.94
CA LEU A 149 0.13 8.18 -11.87
C LEU A 149 1.28 7.48 -12.56
N ALA A 150 2.31 7.11 -11.80
CA ALA A 150 3.42 6.33 -12.31
C ALA A 150 3.19 4.82 -12.08
N LEU A 151 2.28 4.22 -12.85
CA LEU A 151 2.19 2.76 -12.92
C LEU A 151 3.50 2.21 -13.50
N ALA A 152 4.16 1.29 -12.82
CA ALA A 152 5.33 0.60 -13.37
C ALA A 152 4.88 -0.64 -14.15
N CYS A 153 5.55 -0.91 -15.27
CA CYS A 153 5.34 -2.12 -16.06
C CYS A 153 5.85 -3.34 -15.26
N ASP A 154 5.00 -4.34 -15.05
CA ASP A 154 5.36 -5.57 -14.31
C ASP A 154 6.46 -6.40 -14.98
N GLU A 155 6.86 -6.05 -16.21
CA GLU A 155 7.94 -6.70 -16.94
C GLU A 155 9.24 -5.95 -16.99
N CYS A 156 9.18 -4.68 -17.38
CA CYS A 156 10.37 -3.89 -17.66
C CYS A 156 10.58 -2.73 -16.67
N GLY A 157 9.65 -2.53 -15.74
CA GLY A 157 9.72 -1.45 -14.75
C GLY A 157 9.46 -0.03 -15.30
N ASN A 158 9.33 0.13 -16.62
CA ASN A 158 9.04 1.43 -17.23
C ASN A 158 7.63 1.93 -16.88
N THR A 159 7.46 3.24 -16.83
CA THR A 159 6.16 3.86 -16.62
C THR A 159 5.16 3.46 -17.71
N VAL A 160 4.00 2.97 -17.30
CA VAL A 160 2.88 2.60 -18.16
C VAL A 160 2.08 3.87 -18.48
N THR A 161 2.00 4.20 -19.76
CA THR A 161 1.26 5.36 -20.27
C THR A 161 -0.14 4.95 -20.77
N SER A 162 -0.83 5.84 -21.49
CA SER A 162 -2.16 5.60 -22.10
C SER A 162 -2.15 4.47 -23.11
N GLU A 163 -1.02 4.21 -23.74
CA GLU A 163 -0.84 3.18 -24.76
C GLU A 163 -0.51 1.81 -24.15
N GLY A 164 -0.34 1.74 -22.83
CA GLY A 164 -0.10 0.51 -22.09
C GLY A 164 -1.31 -0.42 -22.05
N THR A 165 -1.04 -1.70 -21.80
CA THR A 165 -2.07 -2.75 -21.66
C THR A 165 -2.18 -3.23 -20.23
N THR A 166 -3.26 -3.92 -19.92
CA THR A 166 -3.54 -4.47 -18.59
C THR A 166 -4.17 -5.84 -18.76
N ALA A 167 -3.72 -6.80 -17.97
CA ALA A 167 -4.22 -8.17 -18.01
C ALA A 167 -4.45 -8.70 -16.59
N THR A 168 -5.43 -9.58 -16.45
CA THR A 168 -5.59 -10.39 -15.23
C THR A 168 -4.93 -11.75 -15.46
N ILE A 169 -4.02 -12.15 -14.57
CA ILE A 169 -3.27 -13.41 -14.60
C ILE A 169 -3.34 -13.97 -13.17
N ASP A 170 -3.84 -15.19 -13.03
CA ASP A 170 -4.08 -15.85 -11.73
C ASP A 170 -4.89 -15.02 -10.70
N GLY A 171 -5.85 -14.23 -11.20
CA GLY A 171 -6.67 -13.35 -10.36
C GLY A 171 -6.03 -12.01 -10.01
N ASP A 172 -4.71 -11.87 -10.18
CA ASP A 172 -3.98 -10.63 -10.00
C ASP A 172 -3.96 -9.80 -11.28
N ARG A 173 -4.00 -8.48 -11.13
CA ARG A 173 -4.03 -7.55 -12.26
C ARG A 173 -2.66 -6.96 -12.50
N HIS A 174 -2.15 -7.13 -13.71
CA HIS A 174 -0.84 -6.70 -14.16
C HIS A 174 -0.92 -5.61 -15.22
N HIS A 175 0.02 -4.69 -15.19
CA HIS A 175 0.15 -3.50 -16.03
C HIS A 175 1.40 -3.57 -16.90
N PHE A 176 1.24 -3.27 -18.19
CA PHE A 176 2.32 -3.37 -19.15
C PHE A 176 2.43 -2.11 -19.99
N CYS A 177 3.65 -1.63 -20.25
CA CYS A 177 3.86 -0.45 -21.08
C CYS A 177 3.51 -0.70 -22.56
N CYS A 178 3.37 -1.96 -22.99
CA CYS A 178 2.96 -2.35 -24.34
C CYS A 178 2.51 -3.83 -24.41
N GLN A 179 1.83 -4.23 -25.50
CA GLN A 179 1.43 -5.62 -25.77
C GLN A 179 2.61 -6.61 -25.83
N SER A 180 3.82 -6.14 -26.11
CA SER A 180 5.01 -7.01 -26.13
C SER A 180 5.39 -7.43 -24.71
N CYS A 181 5.36 -6.50 -23.75
CA CYS A 181 5.61 -6.80 -22.34
C CYS A 181 4.53 -7.76 -21.81
N GLU A 182 3.25 -7.49 -22.05
CA GLU A 182 2.18 -8.40 -21.63
C GLU A 182 2.40 -9.85 -22.11
N ARG A 183 2.77 -10.04 -23.38
CA ARG A 183 3.05 -11.37 -23.92
C ARG A 183 4.27 -12.04 -23.30
N GLN A 184 5.33 -11.28 -23.04
CA GLN A 184 6.52 -11.80 -22.36
C GLN A 184 6.17 -12.25 -20.93
N PHE A 185 5.29 -11.50 -20.25
CA PHE A 185 4.97 -11.77 -18.85
C PHE A 185 4.21 -13.07 -18.74
N ARG A 186 3.18 -13.22 -19.59
CA ARG A 186 2.40 -14.46 -19.65
C ARG A 186 3.28 -15.67 -19.95
N GLN A 187 4.17 -15.57 -20.94
CA GLN A 187 5.08 -16.68 -21.28
C GLN A 187 6.03 -17.02 -20.11
N ARG A 188 6.53 -16.03 -19.39
CA ARG A 188 7.37 -16.26 -18.21
C ARG A 188 6.55 -16.90 -17.08
N TYR A 189 5.34 -16.39 -16.82
CA TYR A 189 4.44 -16.89 -15.79
C TYR A 189 4.03 -18.35 -16.07
N GLU A 190 3.60 -18.66 -17.29
CA GLU A 190 3.24 -20.02 -17.73
C GLU A 190 4.39 -21.02 -17.59
N ARG A 191 5.64 -20.57 -17.80
CA ARG A 191 6.82 -21.42 -17.57
C ARG A 191 7.07 -21.72 -16.10
N LEU A 192 6.89 -20.72 -15.24
CA LEU A 192 7.07 -20.88 -13.80
C LEU A 192 5.99 -21.78 -13.19
N ASP A 193 4.74 -21.65 -13.66
CA ASP A 193 3.63 -22.54 -13.28
C ASP A 193 3.83 -23.98 -13.76
N ALA A 194 4.43 -24.18 -14.94
CA ALA A 194 4.70 -25.52 -15.47
C ALA A 194 5.84 -26.25 -14.75
N ASP A 195 6.72 -25.51 -14.07
CA ASP A 195 7.87 -26.02 -13.32
C ASP A 195 7.56 -26.20 -11.81
N ALA A 196 6.34 -25.90 -11.36
CA ALA A 196 5.85 -25.99 -9.97
C ALA A 196 4.97 -27.25 -9.72
#